data_AF-A0A3B9G3H9-F1
#
_entry.id   AF-A0A3B9G3H9-F1
#
_cell.length_a   1.000
_cell.length_b   1.000
_cell.length_c   1.000
_cell.angle_alpha   90.00
_cell.angle_beta   90.00
_cell.angle_gamma   90.00
#
_symmetry.space_group_name_H-M   'P 1'
#
loop_
_entity.id
_entity.type
_entity.pdbx_description
1 polymer ?
#
loop_
_entity_poly.entity_id
_entity_poly.type
_entity_poly.pdbx_seq_one_letter_code
_entity_poly.pdbx_strand_id
1 'polypeptide(L)'
;MTVYRCFVEKKPAYAVEAGAVLNDLTIALRNDHIRSVRVLNRYDLENILEEDYKAARYTILSEPQVDDLYEETMPEPAADEYVLAVEYLPGQFDQRADSCSQCIQLATCRERPEVRSAKIYFIKGELTDADRKRIEETLINPVEARKAKLSKPETIRQSYPHPELPMIVEGFRELDEAGLEAFLHQYGLAMDLADIRFLQKYFIEEEKRDPRITEIKVVDTYWSDHCRHTTFGTIIDHVDIEPAYAAEVYDEYLDLRKHVLKKDKPVTLMDLATIGVKALKQSGRLNDLDESEEINACSVKIKADIDGKEEDWLLMFKN
;
A
#
# COMPACT_ATOMS: atom_id res chain seq x y z
N MET A 1 -18.79 -27.62 5.73
CA MET A 1 -19.66 -26.64 5.05
C MET A 1 -19.27 -26.65 3.59
N THR A 2 -20.22 -26.48 2.68
CA THR A 2 -19.95 -26.57 1.24
C THR A 2 -19.40 -25.24 0.73
N VAL A 3 -18.33 -25.27 -0.05
CA VAL A 3 -17.88 -24.10 -0.81
C VAL A 3 -18.83 -23.91 -1.99
N TYR A 4 -19.37 -22.71 -2.19
CA TYR A 4 -20.11 -22.33 -3.40
C TYR A 4 -19.16 -21.64 -4.37
N ARG A 5 -19.26 -21.98 -5.66
CA ARG A 5 -18.40 -21.39 -6.69
C ARG A 5 -19.21 -20.79 -7.81
N CYS A 6 -18.85 -19.58 -8.22
CA CYS A 6 -19.30 -19.01 -9.48
C CYS A 6 -18.18 -18.29 -10.22
N PHE A 7 -18.41 -18.05 -11.50
CA PHE A 7 -17.56 -17.28 -12.38
C PHE A 7 -18.37 -16.19 -13.05
N VAL A 8 -17.81 -15.00 -13.12
CA VAL A 8 -18.48 -13.82 -13.64
C VAL A 8 -17.64 -13.23 -14.75
N GLU A 9 -18.22 -13.11 -15.94
CA GLU A 9 -17.58 -12.58 -17.14
C GLU A 9 -18.32 -11.32 -17.60
N LYS A 10 -17.60 -10.25 -17.90
CA LYS A 10 -18.22 -9.10 -18.58
C LYS A 10 -18.58 -9.50 -20.00
N LYS A 11 -19.82 -9.23 -20.42
CA LYS A 11 -20.26 -9.44 -21.81
C LYS A 11 -19.34 -8.68 -22.77
N PRO A 12 -19.14 -9.15 -24.01
CA PRO A 12 -18.16 -8.56 -24.95
C PRO A 12 -18.28 -7.03 -25.14
N ALA A 13 -19.49 -6.48 -25.10
CA ALA A 13 -19.72 -5.04 -25.23
C ALA A 13 -19.21 -4.19 -24.06
N TYR A 14 -18.96 -4.81 -22.89
CA TYR A 14 -18.56 -4.13 -21.65
C TYR A 14 -17.20 -4.61 -21.12
N ALA A 15 -16.50 -5.49 -21.85
CA ALA A 15 -15.26 -6.14 -21.44
C ALA A 15 -14.02 -5.23 -21.56
N VAL A 16 -14.08 -4.03 -20.97
CA VAL A 16 -13.00 -3.01 -21.02
C VAL A 16 -11.70 -3.55 -20.39
N GLU A 17 -11.80 -4.24 -19.25
CA GLU A 17 -10.64 -4.85 -18.58
C GLU A 17 -9.95 -5.88 -19.48
N ALA A 18 -10.71 -6.73 -20.17
CA ALA A 18 -10.16 -7.73 -21.07
C ALA A 18 -9.42 -7.08 -22.26
N GLY A 19 -9.93 -5.96 -22.78
CA GLY A 19 -9.26 -5.15 -23.79
C GLY A 19 -7.95 -4.52 -23.30
N ALA A 20 -7.92 -4.02 -22.07
CA ALA A 20 -6.69 -3.49 -21.46
C ALA A 20 -5.63 -4.59 -21.29
N VAL A 21 -6.02 -5.76 -20.77
CA VAL A 21 -5.12 -6.92 -20.63
C VAL A 21 -4.58 -7.38 -21.98
N LEU A 22 -5.42 -7.42 -23.03
CA LEU A 22 -4.97 -7.73 -24.38
C LEU A 22 -3.86 -6.76 -24.83
N ASN A 23 -4.07 -5.45 -24.66
CA ASN A 23 -3.10 -4.43 -25.02
C ASN A 23 -1.77 -4.60 -24.25
N ASP A 24 -1.85 -4.82 -22.94
CA ASP A 24 -0.66 -5.02 -22.10
C ASP A 24 0.14 -6.26 -22.54
N LEU A 25 -0.55 -7.36 -22.84
CA LEU A 25 0.10 -8.58 -23.33
C LEU A 25 0.72 -8.41 -24.72
N THR A 26 0.05 -7.72 -25.64
CA THR A 26 0.61 -7.39 -26.97
C THR A 26 1.90 -6.58 -26.83
N ILE A 27 1.92 -5.57 -25.94
CA ILE A 27 3.12 -4.76 -25.66
C ILE A 27 4.23 -5.62 -25.04
N ALA A 28 3.88 -6.45 -24.05
CA ALA A 28 4.84 -7.27 -23.31
C ALA A 28 5.51 -8.34 -24.19
N LEU A 29 4.73 -9.00 -25.05
CA LEU A 29 5.18 -10.06 -25.95
C LEU A 29 5.83 -9.53 -27.23
N ARG A 30 5.52 -8.28 -27.64
CA ARG A 30 6.00 -7.65 -28.88
C ARG A 30 5.67 -8.47 -30.13
N ASN A 31 4.53 -9.17 -30.10
CA ASN A 31 4.02 -9.94 -31.22
C ASN A 31 2.48 -9.85 -31.28
N ASP A 32 1.91 -10.07 -32.46
CA ASP A 32 0.47 -9.98 -32.71
C ASP A 32 -0.22 -11.37 -32.65
N HIS A 33 0.36 -12.33 -31.90
CA HIS A 33 -0.14 -13.70 -31.86
C HIS A 33 -1.37 -13.89 -30.94
N ILE A 34 -1.63 -12.94 -30.04
CA ILE A 34 -2.85 -12.92 -29.22
C ILE A 34 -3.98 -12.27 -30.01
N ARG A 35 -5.04 -13.04 -30.26
CA ARG A 35 -6.22 -12.60 -31.00
C ARG A 35 -7.32 -12.03 -30.10
N SER A 36 -7.46 -12.55 -28.89
CA SER A 36 -8.43 -12.04 -27.92
C SER A 36 -8.09 -12.50 -26.49
N VAL A 37 -8.51 -11.71 -25.51
CA VAL A 37 -8.48 -12.08 -24.09
C VAL A 37 -9.90 -12.01 -23.54
N ARG A 38 -10.26 -12.97 -22.68
CA ARG A 38 -11.43 -12.91 -21.81
C ARG A 38 -10.97 -12.96 -20.35
N VAL A 39 -11.69 -12.27 -19.48
CA VAL A 39 -11.38 -12.19 -18.05
C VAL A 39 -12.61 -12.60 -17.27
N LEU A 40 -12.47 -13.66 -16.47
CA LEU A 40 -13.51 -14.13 -15.56
C LEU A 40 -13.06 -13.89 -14.13
N ASN A 41 -13.96 -13.39 -13.29
CA ASN A 41 -13.78 -13.37 -11.85
C ASN A 41 -14.37 -14.64 -11.27
N ARG A 42 -13.53 -15.51 -10.70
CA ARG A 42 -13.96 -16.66 -9.90
C ARG A 42 -14.21 -16.19 -8.48
N TYR A 43 -15.36 -16.57 -7.92
CA TYR A 43 -15.68 -16.42 -6.51
C TYR A 43 -15.84 -17.79 -5.87
N ASP A 44 -15.15 -18.00 -4.76
CA ASP A 44 -15.39 -19.11 -3.85
C ASP A 44 -15.96 -18.54 -2.55
N LEU A 45 -17.12 -19.03 -2.12
CA LEU A 45 -17.81 -18.58 -0.91
C LEU A 45 -18.00 -19.74 0.08
N GLU A 46 -17.74 -19.51 1.35
CA GLU A 46 -17.95 -20.46 2.45
C GLU A 46 -18.56 -19.74 3.65
N ASN A 47 -19.16 -20.49 4.58
CA ASN A 47 -19.93 -19.94 5.71
C ASN A 47 -21.13 -19.09 5.27
N ILE A 48 -21.81 -19.52 4.21
CA ILE A 48 -22.99 -18.85 3.67
C ILE A 48 -24.14 -19.86 3.51
N LEU A 49 -25.37 -19.42 3.79
CA LEU A 49 -26.56 -20.23 3.54
C LEU A 49 -26.86 -20.26 2.04
N GLU A 50 -27.42 -21.37 1.56
CA GLU A 50 -27.70 -21.55 0.13
C GLU A 50 -28.67 -20.48 -0.42
N GLU A 51 -29.65 -20.07 0.38
CA GLU A 51 -30.59 -19.00 0.04
C GLU A 51 -29.90 -17.65 -0.16
N ASP A 52 -28.93 -17.33 0.70
CA ASP A 52 -28.16 -16.07 0.65
C ASP A 52 -27.22 -16.08 -0.56
N TYR A 53 -26.55 -17.20 -0.82
CA TYR A 53 -25.76 -17.37 -2.04
C TYR A 53 -26.63 -17.16 -3.28
N LYS A 54 -27.80 -17.82 -3.35
CA LYS A 54 -28.72 -17.70 -4.49
C LYS A 54 -29.19 -16.27 -4.71
N ALA A 55 -29.46 -15.53 -3.64
CA ALA A 55 -29.85 -14.12 -3.70
C ALA A 55 -28.69 -13.22 -4.14
N ALA A 56 -27.47 -13.49 -3.68
CA ALA A 56 -26.28 -12.71 -4.00
C ALA A 56 -25.86 -12.81 -5.48
N ARG A 57 -26.20 -13.90 -6.18
CA ARG A 57 -25.82 -14.16 -7.58
C ARG A 57 -26.02 -12.98 -8.52
N TYR A 58 -27.19 -12.36 -8.50
CA TYR A 58 -27.60 -11.31 -9.45
C TYR A 58 -27.72 -9.92 -8.82
N THR A 59 -27.27 -9.79 -7.58
CA THR A 59 -27.35 -8.54 -6.80
C THR A 59 -25.98 -8.06 -6.36
N ILE A 60 -25.04 -8.98 -6.11
CA ILE A 60 -23.71 -8.68 -5.57
C ILE A 60 -22.62 -9.31 -6.43
N LEU A 61 -22.77 -10.58 -6.80
CA LEU A 61 -21.73 -11.32 -7.53
C LEU A 61 -21.69 -10.91 -9.01
N SER A 62 -22.84 -10.64 -9.62
CA SER A 62 -22.94 -10.24 -11.03
C SER A 62 -24.06 -9.23 -11.25
N GLU A 63 -23.92 -8.44 -12.31
CA GLU A 63 -24.94 -7.54 -12.84
C GLU A 63 -25.51 -8.13 -14.14
N PRO A 64 -26.73 -8.70 -14.15
CA PRO A 64 -27.26 -9.45 -15.31
C PRO A 64 -27.28 -8.69 -16.64
N GLN A 65 -27.33 -7.35 -16.58
CA GLN A 65 -27.35 -6.51 -17.77
C GLN A 65 -26.01 -6.55 -18.51
N VAL A 66 -24.90 -6.63 -17.78
CA VAL A 66 -23.54 -6.48 -18.32
C VAL A 66 -22.66 -7.70 -18.12
N ASP A 67 -23.06 -8.64 -17.28
CA ASP A 67 -22.31 -9.85 -16.93
C ASP A 67 -23.01 -11.13 -17.36
N ASP A 68 -22.21 -12.14 -17.68
CA ASP A 68 -22.59 -13.54 -17.76
C ASP A 68 -22.10 -14.25 -16.48
N LEU A 69 -22.99 -15.02 -15.84
CA LEU A 69 -22.73 -15.76 -14.62
C LEU A 69 -22.72 -17.26 -14.91
N TYR A 70 -21.65 -17.94 -14.53
CA TYR A 70 -21.51 -19.39 -14.62
C TYR A 70 -21.39 -20.00 -13.23
N GLU A 71 -22.24 -20.95 -12.89
CA GLU A 71 -22.22 -21.63 -11.59
C GLU A 71 -21.41 -22.91 -11.67
N GLU A 72 -20.59 -23.15 -10.63
CA GLU A 72 -19.76 -24.35 -10.42
C GLU A 72 -18.64 -24.59 -11.45
N THR A 73 -18.93 -24.46 -12.75
CA THR A 73 -17.97 -24.65 -13.85
C THR A 73 -17.85 -23.39 -14.69
N MET A 74 -16.61 -23.05 -15.06
CA MET A 74 -16.35 -22.01 -16.06
C MET A 74 -16.56 -22.55 -17.47
N PRO A 75 -16.69 -21.69 -18.50
CA PRO A 75 -16.71 -22.11 -19.89
C PRO A 75 -15.49 -22.96 -20.24
N GLU A 76 -15.72 -24.03 -21.01
CA GLU A 76 -14.62 -24.86 -21.53
C GLU A 76 -13.73 -24.03 -22.47
N PRO A 77 -12.40 -24.05 -22.29
CA PRO A 77 -11.50 -23.33 -23.17
C PRO A 77 -11.50 -23.93 -24.58
N ALA A 78 -11.42 -23.07 -25.59
CA ALA A 78 -11.18 -23.52 -26.96
C ALA A 78 -9.77 -24.13 -27.09
N ALA A 79 -9.55 -24.94 -28.13
CA ALA A 79 -8.26 -25.62 -28.34
C ALA A 79 -7.07 -24.65 -28.50
N ASP A 80 -7.34 -23.42 -28.94
CA ASP A 80 -6.38 -22.33 -29.12
C ASP A 80 -6.41 -21.29 -27.99
N GLU A 81 -7.02 -21.62 -26.84
CA GLU A 81 -7.04 -20.79 -25.65
C GLU A 81 -6.12 -21.34 -24.56
N TYR A 82 -5.23 -20.48 -24.09
CA TYR A 82 -4.44 -20.71 -22.88
C TYR A 82 -5.16 -20.12 -21.67
N VAL A 83 -5.33 -20.91 -20.62
CA VAL A 83 -6.00 -20.49 -19.37
C VAL A 83 -4.98 -20.24 -18.27
N LEU A 84 -4.98 -19.02 -17.73
CA LEU A 84 -4.19 -18.64 -16.58
C LEU A 84 -5.09 -18.15 -15.44
N ALA A 85 -4.99 -18.78 -14.29
CA ALA A 85 -5.70 -18.37 -13.08
C ALA A 85 -4.74 -17.67 -12.11
N VAL A 86 -5.12 -16.51 -11.60
CA VAL A 86 -4.31 -15.66 -10.71
C VAL A 86 -5.12 -15.29 -9.47
N GLU A 87 -4.54 -15.50 -8.29
CA GLU A 87 -5.13 -15.13 -7.00
C GLU A 87 -4.11 -14.34 -6.17
N TYR A 88 -4.59 -13.53 -5.24
CA TYR A 88 -3.72 -12.86 -4.26
C TYR A 88 -2.96 -13.86 -3.40
N LEU A 89 -1.75 -13.49 -2.98
CA LEU A 89 -1.00 -14.25 -1.99
C LEU A 89 -1.76 -14.30 -0.66
N PRO A 90 -1.65 -15.40 0.10
CA PRO A 90 -2.17 -15.43 1.46
C PRO A 90 -1.66 -14.25 2.30
N GLY A 91 -2.58 -13.53 2.95
CA GLY A 91 -2.25 -12.34 3.75
C GLY A 91 -2.24 -11.02 2.98
N GLN A 92 -2.28 -11.05 1.64
CA GLN A 92 -2.54 -9.84 0.85
C GLN A 92 -4.03 -9.46 0.92
N PHE A 93 -4.31 -8.16 0.95
CA PHE A 93 -5.67 -7.66 1.00
C PHE A 93 -6.35 -7.77 -0.37
N ASP A 94 -7.33 -8.67 -0.47
CA ASP A 94 -8.18 -8.82 -1.65
C ASP A 94 -9.43 -7.93 -1.53
N GLN A 95 -9.36 -6.73 -2.10
CA GLN A 95 -10.47 -5.77 -2.06
C GLN A 95 -11.77 -6.33 -2.67
N ARG A 96 -11.68 -7.18 -3.70
CA ARG A 96 -12.87 -7.75 -4.38
C ARG A 96 -13.56 -8.76 -3.50
N ALA A 97 -12.79 -9.68 -2.90
CA ALA A 97 -13.33 -10.64 -1.95
C ALA A 97 -13.89 -9.96 -0.70
N ASP A 98 -13.15 -8.99 -0.15
CA ASP A 98 -13.54 -8.21 1.02
C ASP A 98 -14.87 -7.46 0.77
N SER A 99 -14.97 -6.73 -0.35
CA SER A 99 -16.19 -6.01 -0.74
C SER A 99 -17.38 -6.95 -0.95
N CYS A 100 -17.18 -8.06 -1.66
CA CYS A 100 -18.23 -9.07 -1.86
C CYS A 100 -18.75 -9.61 -0.53
N SER A 101 -17.83 -9.94 0.38
CA SER A 101 -18.17 -10.44 1.71
C SER A 101 -18.95 -9.41 2.54
N GLN A 102 -18.54 -8.13 2.52
CA GLN A 102 -19.27 -7.04 3.19
C GLN A 102 -20.66 -6.81 2.58
N CYS A 103 -20.77 -6.78 1.25
CA CYS A 103 -22.06 -6.62 0.58
C CYS A 103 -23.04 -7.73 0.94
N ILE A 104 -22.58 -8.99 0.99
CA ILE A 104 -23.44 -10.10 1.40
C ILE A 104 -23.84 -9.95 2.88
N GLN A 105 -22.91 -9.59 3.75
CA GLN A 105 -23.21 -9.35 5.17
C GLN A 105 -24.30 -8.28 5.34
N LEU A 106 -24.17 -7.16 4.64
CA LEU A 106 -25.13 -6.05 4.70
C LEU A 106 -26.50 -6.43 4.11
N ALA A 107 -26.51 -7.15 2.99
CA ALA A 107 -27.76 -7.55 2.33
C ALA A 107 -28.54 -8.61 3.13
N THR A 108 -27.83 -9.47 3.85
CA THR A 108 -28.43 -10.59 4.60
C THR A 108 -28.66 -10.26 6.07
N CYS A 109 -27.99 -9.23 6.60
CA CYS A 109 -27.93 -8.91 8.03
C CYS A 109 -27.49 -10.10 8.91
N ARG A 110 -26.60 -10.95 8.37
CA ARG A 110 -26.10 -12.18 9.02
C ARG A 110 -24.59 -12.12 9.27
N GLU A 111 -24.01 -13.24 9.67
CA GLU A 111 -22.56 -13.40 9.76
C GLU A 111 -21.89 -13.13 8.41
N ARG A 112 -20.71 -12.54 8.48
CA ARG A 112 -19.90 -12.24 7.30
C ARG A 112 -19.41 -13.56 6.68
N PRO A 113 -19.72 -13.86 5.40
CA PRO A 113 -19.23 -15.07 4.76
C PRO A 113 -17.75 -14.93 4.38
N GLU A 114 -17.05 -16.04 4.31
CA GLU A 114 -15.70 -16.09 3.75
C GLU A 114 -15.81 -16.04 2.23
N VAL A 115 -15.01 -15.18 1.59
CA VAL A 115 -14.95 -15.06 0.13
C VAL A 115 -13.50 -15.10 -0.29
N ARG A 116 -13.20 -15.83 -1.37
CA ARG A 116 -11.95 -15.69 -2.12
C ARG A 116 -12.25 -15.37 -3.57
N SER A 117 -11.42 -14.50 -4.16
CA SER A 117 -11.49 -14.22 -5.57
C SER A 117 -10.24 -14.70 -6.31
N ALA A 118 -10.41 -15.02 -7.60
CA ALA A 118 -9.31 -15.20 -8.52
C ALA A 118 -9.71 -14.68 -9.90
N LYS A 119 -8.76 -14.13 -10.64
CA LYS A 119 -8.95 -13.77 -12.05
C LYS A 119 -8.53 -14.94 -12.93
N ILE A 120 -9.39 -15.31 -13.86
CA ILE A 120 -9.14 -16.36 -14.85
C ILE A 120 -9.07 -15.69 -16.22
N TYR A 121 -7.89 -15.74 -16.83
CA TYR A 121 -7.62 -15.22 -18.15
C TYR A 121 -7.74 -16.36 -19.17
N PHE A 122 -8.60 -16.18 -20.17
CA PHE A 122 -8.61 -17.01 -21.38
C PHE A 122 -7.94 -16.22 -22.48
N ILE A 123 -6.79 -16.70 -22.95
CA ILE A 123 -5.93 -15.98 -23.88
C ILE A 123 -5.89 -16.79 -25.16
N LYS A 124 -6.56 -16.28 -26.19
CA LYS A 124 -6.68 -16.94 -27.48
C LYS A 124 -5.54 -16.52 -28.40
N GLY A 125 -4.77 -17.47 -28.91
CA GLY A 125 -3.61 -17.17 -29.75
C GLY A 125 -2.75 -18.38 -30.08
N GLU A 126 -1.82 -18.18 -31.01
CA GLU A 126 -0.78 -19.17 -31.30
C GLU A 126 0.41 -18.93 -30.34
N LEU A 127 0.35 -19.55 -29.16
CA LEU A 127 1.29 -19.28 -28.07
C LEU A 127 2.33 -20.38 -27.93
N THR A 128 3.60 -20.01 -27.98
CA THR A 128 4.71 -20.87 -27.59
C THR A 128 4.80 -20.97 -26.06
N ASP A 129 5.58 -21.92 -25.54
CA ASP A 129 5.83 -22.01 -24.10
C ASP A 129 6.59 -20.78 -23.55
N ALA A 130 7.41 -20.13 -24.39
CA ALA A 130 8.06 -18.88 -24.04
C ALA A 130 7.06 -17.73 -23.90
N ASP A 131 6.06 -17.65 -24.79
CA ASP A 131 4.98 -16.67 -24.70
C ASP A 131 4.16 -16.89 -23.43
N ARG A 132 3.81 -18.15 -23.12
CA ARG A 132 3.07 -18.50 -21.89
C ARG A 132 3.81 -18.06 -20.63
N LYS A 133 5.13 -18.30 -20.56
CA LYS A 133 5.94 -17.86 -19.41
C LYS A 133 5.93 -16.34 -19.28
N ARG A 134 6.06 -15.62 -20.39
CA ARG A 134 6.08 -14.15 -20.40
C ARG A 134 4.72 -13.55 -20.07
N ILE A 135 3.63 -14.19 -20.48
CA ILE A 135 2.27 -13.88 -20.03
C ILE A 135 2.16 -14.04 -18.51
N GLU A 136 2.63 -15.15 -17.94
CA GLU A 136 2.62 -15.37 -16.48
C GLU A 136 3.42 -14.29 -15.74
N GLU A 137 4.63 -13.96 -16.19
CA GLU A 137 5.47 -12.89 -15.62
C GLU A 137 4.83 -11.49 -15.75
N THR A 138 4.00 -11.27 -16.78
CA THR A 138 3.31 -9.99 -17.01
C THR A 138 2.06 -9.85 -16.13
N LEU A 139 1.28 -10.93 -15.97
CA LEU A 139 0.00 -10.89 -15.26
C LEU A 139 0.10 -11.23 -13.78
N ILE A 140 1.25 -11.73 -13.31
CA ILE A 140 1.47 -12.09 -11.91
C ILE A 140 2.58 -11.21 -11.34
N ASN A 141 2.19 -10.23 -10.52
CA ASN A 141 3.13 -9.56 -9.63
C ASN A 141 3.47 -10.50 -8.46
N PRO A 142 4.69 -11.03 -8.34
CA PRO A 142 5.04 -12.03 -7.33
C PRO A 142 5.03 -11.49 -5.90
N VAL A 143 4.97 -10.16 -5.70
CA VAL A 143 4.82 -9.53 -4.39
C VAL A 143 3.37 -9.59 -3.89
N GLU A 144 2.41 -9.66 -4.82
CA GLU A 144 0.98 -9.50 -4.54
C GLU A 144 0.16 -10.75 -4.85
N ALA A 145 0.52 -11.47 -5.90
CA ALA A 145 -0.30 -12.53 -6.49
C ALA A 145 0.51 -13.77 -6.85
N ARG A 146 -0.21 -14.87 -7.07
CA ARG A 146 0.32 -16.16 -7.52
C ARG A 146 -0.64 -16.85 -8.46
N LYS A 147 -0.16 -17.91 -9.10
CA LYS A 147 -1.01 -18.81 -9.88
C LYS A 147 -2.01 -19.52 -8.97
N ALA A 148 -3.29 -19.40 -9.31
CA ALA A 148 -4.39 -20.07 -8.61
C ALA A 148 -4.60 -21.48 -9.14
N LYS A 149 -5.05 -22.39 -8.27
CA LYS A 149 -5.54 -23.71 -8.71
C LYS A 149 -6.91 -23.56 -9.35
N LEU A 150 -7.16 -24.24 -10.47
CA LEU A 150 -8.49 -24.28 -11.09
C LEU A 150 -9.46 -25.20 -10.35
N SER A 151 -8.95 -26.26 -9.72
CA SER A 151 -9.76 -27.19 -8.92
C SER A 151 -10.50 -26.47 -7.79
N LYS A 152 -11.75 -26.87 -7.53
CA LYS A 152 -12.53 -26.35 -6.41
C LYS A 152 -11.97 -26.90 -5.09
N PRO A 153 -11.59 -26.04 -4.13
CA PRO A 153 -11.13 -26.51 -2.83
C PRO A 153 -12.31 -27.03 -2.00
N GLU A 154 -12.05 -27.96 -1.08
CA GLU A 154 -13.05 -28.43 -0.12
C GLU A 154 -13.40 -27.36 0.93
N THR A 155 -12.45 -26.48 1.24
CA THR A 155 -12.62 -25.34 2.14
C THR A 155 -11.69 -24.20 1.70
N ILE A 156 -12.14 -22.96 1.86
CA ILE A 156 -11.36 -21.74 1.66
C ILE A 156 -10.91 -21.09 2.97
N ARG A 157 -11.33 -21.67 4.11
CA ARG A 157 -10.84 -21.25 5.43
C ARG A 157 -9.34 -21.53 5.55
N GLN A 158 -8.60 -20.50 5.93
CA GLN A 158 -7.21 -20.66 6.33
C GLN A 158 -7.14 -20.83 7.84
N SER A 159 -6.49 -21.90 8.27
CA SER A 159 -6.02 -22.04 9.64
C SER A 159 -4.56 -21.64 9.66
N TYR A 160 -4.25 -20.61 10.43
CA TYR A 160 -2.87 -20.22 10.72
C TYR A 160 -2.54 -20.65 12.14
N PRO A 161 -1.34 -21.21 12.38
CA PRO A 161 -0.88 -21.39 13.75
C PRO A 161 -0.83 -20.01 14.41
N HIS A 162 -1.22 -19.96 15.68
CA HIS A 162 -1.04 -18.75 16.47
C HIS A 162 0.46 -18.40 16.48
N PRO A 163 0.86 -17.18 16.10
CA PRO A 163 2.27 -16.82 16.05
C PRO A 163 2.86 -16.87 17.46
N GLU A 164 4.09 -17.38 17.58
CA GLU A 164 4.83 -17.30 18.83
C GLU A 164 5.17 -15.83 19.13
N LEU A 165 5.39 -15.54 20.42
CA LEU A 165 5.84 -14.21 20.81
C LEU A 165 7.22 -13.92 20.17
N PRO A 166 7.49 -12.68 19.75
CA PRO A 166 8.78 -12.31 19.18
C PRO A 166 9.94 -12.64 20.11
N MET A 167 11.04 -13.16 19.56
CA MET A 167 12.22 -13.56 20.33
C MET A 167 12.77 -12.43 21.21
N ILE A 168 13.31 -12.82 22.36
CA ILE A 168 14.19 -11.96 23.17
C ILE A 168 15.58 -12.00 22.53
N VAL A 169 16.22 -10.84 22.40
CA VAL A 169 17.59 -10.73 21.89
C VAL A 169 18.54 -10.94 23.04
N GLU A 170 18.76 -12.20 23.40
CA GLU A 170 19.64 -12.57 24.51
C GLU A 170 21.06 -12.04 24.29
N GLY A 171 21.64 -11.43 25.33
CA GLY A 171 23.00 -10.91 25.27
C GLY A 171 23.12 -9.50 24.69
N PHE A 172 22.00 -8.86 24.33
CA PHE A 172 22.02 -7.53 23.71
C PHE A 172 22.71 -6.47 24.57
N ARG A 173 22.49 -6.52 25.89
CA ARG A 173 23.07 -5.57 26.85
C ARG A 173 24.57 -5.75 27.04
N GLU A 174 25.10 -6.91 26.67
CA GLU A 174 26.50 -7.31 26.81
C GLU A 174 27.30 -7.11 25.52
N LEU A 175 26.65 -6.74 24.40
CA LEU A 175 27.34 -6.47 23.14
C LEU A 175 28.31 -5.29 23.29
N ASP A 176 29.53 -5.48 22.78
CA ASP A 176 30.47 -4.39 22.58
C ASP A 176 30.16 -3.64 21.28
N GLU A 177 30.97 -2.63 20.96
CA GLU A 177 30.76 -1.79 19.79
C GLU A 177 30.74 -2.61 18.48
N ALA A 178 31.66 -3.55 18.32
CA ALA A 178 31.70 -4.45 17.16
C ALA A 178 30.48 -5.38 17.12
N GLY A 179 30.03 -5.88 18.27
CA GLY A 179 28.81 -6.67 18.39
C GLY A 179 27.56 -5.88 17.98
N LEU A 180 27.47 -4.60 18.34
CA LEU A 180 26.38 -3.71 17.94
C LEU A 180 26.39 -3.42 16.43
N GLU A 181 27.55 -3.17 15.84
CA GLU A 181 27.68 -3.01 14.38
C GLU A 181 27.24 -4.28 13.64
N ALA A 182 27.72 -5.44 14.08
CA ALA A 182 27.31 -6.72 13.50
C ALA A 182 25.79 -6.94 13.63
N PHE A 183 25.21 -6.54 14.75
CA PHE A 183 23.77 -6.61 14.99
C PHE A 183 22.97 -5.72 14.03
N LEU A 184 23.39 -4.47 13.82
CA LEU A 184 22.78 -3.56 12.84
C LEU A 184 22.74 -4.20 11.44
N HIS A 185 23.87 -4.74 10.99
CA HIS A 185 23.98 -5.41 9.69
C HIS A 185 23.15 -6.67 9.59
N GLN A 186 23.17 -7.52 10.62
CA GLN A 186 22.43 -8.79 10.65
C GLN A 186 20.91 -8.56 10.52
N TYR A 187 20.39 -7.55 11.20
CA TYR A 187 18.95 -7.27 11.23
C TYR A 187 18.50 -6.22 10.21
N GLY A 188 19.42 -5.67 9.42
CA GLY A 188 19.16 -4.64 8.42
C GLY A 188 18.49 -3.42 9.04
N LEU A 189 19.01 -2.95 10.17
CA LEU A 189 18.47 -1.81 10.90
C LEU A 189 18.89 -0.50 10.22
N ALA A 190 17.98 0.47 10.21
CA ALA A 190 18.19 1.80 9.62
C ALA A 190 18.89 2.78 10.58
N MET A 191 18.75 2.57 11.89
CA MET A 191 19.40 3.38 12.92
C MET A 191 20.93 3.24 12.86
N ASP A 192 21.66 4.25 13.31
CA ASP A 192 23.13 4.22 13.33
C ASP A 192 23.71 3.61 14.62
N LEU A 193 25.05 3.55 14.70
CA LEU A 193 25.75 3.02 15.88
C LEU A 193 25.49 3.84 17.15
N ALA A 194 25.36 5.17 17.04
CA ALA A 194 25.09 6.01 18.20
C ALA A 194 23.67 5.77 18.74
N ASP A 195 22.71 5.63 17.83
CA ASP A 195 21.31 5.32 18.14
C ASP A 195 21.18 3.96 18.84
N ILE A 196 21.79 2.89 18.30
CA ILE A 196 21.68 1.57 18.93
C ILE A 196 22.42 1.50 20.27
N ARG A 197 23.53 2.24 20.44
CA ARG A 197 24.22 2.36 21.73
C ARG A 197 23.34 3.08 22.76
N PHE A 198 22.62 4.11 22.33
CA PHE A 198 21.66 4.79 23.20
C PHE A 198 20.54 3.83 23.62
N LEU A 199 20.00 3.06 22.68
CA LEU A 199 18.96 2.06 22.95
C LEU A 199 19.48 0.97 23.90
N GLN A 200 20.69 0.46 23.67
CA GLN A 200 21.36 -0.50 24.55
C GLN A 200 21.50 0.03 25.96
N LYS A 201 21.96 1.29 26.11
CA LYS A 201 22.06 1.96 27.40
C LYS A 201 20.71 2.03 28.13
N TYR A 202 19.63 2.37 27.42
CA TYR A 202 18.28 2.37 27.99
C TYR A 202 17.87 0.98 28.52
N PHE A 203 18.15 -0.09 27.78
CA PHE A 203 17.86 -1.46 28.23
C PHE A 203 18.75 -1.93 29.39
N ILE A 204 19.98 -1.43 29.47
CA ILE A 204 20.90 -1.68 30.59
C ILE A 204 20.42 -0.97 31.85
N GLU A 205 20.15 0.33 31.77
CA GLU A 205 20.00 1.21 32.94
C GLU A 205 18.56 1.27 33.45
N GLU A 206 17.58 1.37 32.55
CA GLU A 206 16.17 1.61 32.88
C GLU A 206 15.37 0.32 32.91
N GLU A 207 15.29 -0.40 31.78
CA GLU A 207 14.47 -1.62 31.66
C GLU A 207 15.09 -2.82 32.37
N LYS A 208 16.43 -2.84 32.49
CA LYS A 208 17.21 -3.89 33.19
C LYS A 208 16.93 -5.31 32.68
N ARG A 209 16.65 -5.44 31.38
CA ARG A 209 16.42 -6.70 30.68
C ARG A 209 16.86 -6.59 29.23
N ASP A 210 17.05 -7.72 28.59
CA ASP A 210 17.24 -7.75 27.15
C ASP A 210 15.91 -7.40 26.43
N PRO A 211 15.99 -6.68 25.30
CA PRO A 211 14.82 -6.33 24.51
C PRO A 211 14.27 -7.54 23.75
N ARG A 212 12.99 -7.49 23.41
CA ARG A 212 12.43 -8.26 22.31
C ARG A 212 12.81 -7.62 20.99
N ILE A 213 12.97 -8.43 19.95
CA ILE A 213 13.31 -7.93 18.61
C ILE A 213 12.30 -6.88 18.09
N THR A 214 11.02 -7.00 18.47
CA THR A 214 9.99 -6.02 18.10
C THR A 214 10.21 -4.65 18.71
N GLU A 215 10.73 -4.57 19.94
CA GLU A 215 11.00 -3.28 20.60
C GLU A 215 12.10 -2.53 19.84
N ILE A 216 13.15 -3.25 19.44
CA ILE A 216 14.22 -2.70 18.61
C ILE A 216 13.68 -2.26 17.24
N LYS A 217 12.92 -3.13 16.55
CA LYS A 217 12.35 -2.84 15.22
C LYS A 217 11.39 -1.64 15.21
N VAL A 218 10.63 -1.45 16.29
CA VAL A 218 9.75 -0.27 16.44
C VAL A 218 10.59 0.99 16.52
N VAL A 219 11.60 1.02 17.40
CA VAL A 219 12.50 2.17 17.54
C VAL A 219 13.23 2.46 16.23
N ASP A 220 13.77 1.43 15.59
CA ASP A 220 14.46 1.51 14.29
C ASP A 220 13.62 2.20 13.22
N THR A 221 12.34 1.83 13.14
CA THR A 221 11.42 2.41 12.16
C THR A 221 11.28 3.92 12.38
N TYR A 222 11.04 4.34 13.63
CA TYR A 222 10.83 5.76 13.95
C TYR A 222 12.11 6.59 13.97
N TRP A 223 13.27 5.97 14.16
CA TRP A 223 14.56 6.66 14.18
C TRP A 223 15.27 6.66 12.82
N SER A 224 14.71 5.95 11.84
CA SER A 224 15.12 6.08 10.44
C SER A 224 15.05 7.54 9.95
N ASP A 225 15.92 7.89 9.01
CA ASP A 225 15.93 9.23 8.38
C ASP A 225 14.57 9.58 7.78
N HIS A 226 13.86 8.62 7.19
CA HIS A 226 12.52 8.85 6.62
C HIS A 226 11.52 9.39 7.67
N CYS A 227 11.57 8.90 8.90
CA CYS A 227 10.66 9.35 9.97
C CYS A 227 11.17 10.60 10.69
N ARG A 228 12.48 10.67 10.95
CA ARG A 228 13.09 11.75 11.73
C ARG A 228 13.49 12.96 10.89
N HIS A 229 13.54 12.81 9.57
CA HIS A 229 14.04 13.78 8.61
C HIS A 229 15.43 14.32 9.00
N THR A 230 16.36 13.43 9.39
CA THR A 230 17.71 13.83 9.83
C THR A 230 18.48 14.51 8.71
N THR A 231 18.34 14.07 7.46
CA THR A 231 18.88 14.73 6.26
C THR A 231 18.39 16.18 6.15
N PHE A 232 17.11 16.44 6.43
CA PHE A 232 16.61 17.81 6.45
C PHE A 232 17.17 18.63 7.61
N GLY A 233 17.51 17.97 8.72
CA GLY A 233 18.15 18.57 9.89
C GLY A 233 19.66 18.81 9.76
N THR A 234 20.30 18.33 8.69
CA THR A 234 21.75 18.48 8.48
C THR A 234 22.16 19.95 8.47
N ILE A 235 23.18 20.26 9.25
CA ILE A 235 23.78 21.60 9.33
C ILE A 235 24.60 21.82 8.07
N ILE A 236 24.35 22.94 7.40
CA ILE A 236 25.05 23.36 6.19
C ILE A 236 26.12 24.37 6.59
N ASP A 237 27.39 23.93 6.57
CA ASP A 237 28.54 24.77 6.94
C ASP A 237 29.08 25.61 5.77
N HIS A 238 29.01 25.08 4.54
CA HIS A 238 29.51 25.72 3.33
C HIS A 238 28.56 25.51 2.15
N VAL A 239 28.34 26.57 1.37
CA VAL A 239 27.50 26.56 0.17
C VAL A 239 28.28 27.17 -0.98
N ASP A 240 28.38 26.43 -2.09
CA ASP A 240 28.97 26.88 -3.35
C ASP A 240 27.92 26.72 -4.45
N ILE A 241 27.55 27.82 -5.11
CA ILE A 241 26.47 27.87 -6.10
C ILE A 241 27.02 28.50 -7.39
N GLU A 242 27.16 27.69 -8.45
CA GLU A 242 27.67 28.18 -9.73
C GLU A 242 26.71 29.12 -10.48
N PRO A 243 25.40 28.84 -10.58
CA PRO A 243 24.49 29.72 -11.32
C PRO A 243 24.20 30.99 -10.52
N ALA A 244 24.52 32.15 -11.09
CA ALA A 244 24.35 33.45 -10.43
C ALA A 244 22.92 33.68 -9.90
N TYR A 245 21.89 33.31 -10.68
CA TYR A 245 20.50 33.46 -10.25
C TYR A 245 20.15 32.64 -9.00
N ALA A 246 20.78 31.47 -8.81
CA ALA A 246 20.54 30.64 -7.65
C ALA A 246 21.30 31.17 -6.42
N ALA A 247 22.48 31.77 -6.63
CA ALA A 247 23.23 32.45 -5.57
C ALA A 247 22.47 33.68 -5.05
N GLU A 248 21.88 34.47 -5.95
CA GLU A 248 21.01 35.61 -5.58
C GLU A 248 19.81 35.18 -4.71
N VAL A 249 19.11 34.10 -5.11
CA VAL A 249 17.98 33.56 -4.33
C VAL A 249 18.44 33.03 -2.96
N TYR A 250 19.64 32.46 -2.88
CA TYR A 250 20.20 32.00 -1.60
C TYR A 250 20.55 33.17 -0.67
N ASP A 251 21.10 34.26 -1.20
CA ASP A 251 21.36 35.48 -0.43
C ASP A 251 20.05 36.12 0.07
N GLU A 252 19.00 36.16 -0.75
CA GLU A 252 17.66 36.59 -0.33
C GLU A 252 17.13 35.73 0.83
N TYR A 253 17.33 34.41 0.77
CA TYR A 253 17.00 33.50 1.86
C TYR A 253 17.77 33.86 3.14
N LEU A 254 19.08 34.07 3.06
CA LEU A 254 19.92 34.40 4.22
C LEU A 254 19.49 35.73 4.85
N ASP A 255 19.14 36.72 4.04
CA ASP A 255 18.65 38.00 4.53
C ASP A 255 17.27 37.87 5.16
N LEU A 256 16.33 37.15 4.54
CA LEU A 256 15.03 36.87 5.14
C LEU A 256 15.18 36.19 6.50
N ARG A 257 16.12 35.24 6.60
CA ARG A 257 16.43 34.50 7.80
C ARG A 257 16.88 35.38 8.96
N LYS A 258 17.74 36.38 8.71
CA LYS A 258 18.18 37.36 9.72
C LYS A 258 17.02 38.14 10.34
N HIS A 259 15.99 38.43 9.56
CA HIS A 259 14.81 39.16 10.02
C HIS A 259 13.83 38.25 10.76
N VAL A 260 13.67 37.02 10.29
CA VAL A 260 12.62 36.11 10.76
C VAL A 260 13.04 35.30 11.99
N LEU A 261 14.32 34.91 12.09
CA LEU A 261 14.81 34.08 13.20
C LEU A 261 15.36 34.94 14.33
N LYS A 262 14.80 34.80 15.54
CA LYS A 262 15.22 35.53 16.75
C LYS A 262 16.53 35.02 17.39
N LYS A 263 17.07 33.90 16.90
CA LYS A 263 18.28 33.24 17.43
C LYS A 263 19.16 32.80 16.27
N ASP A 264 20.46 32.80 16.52
CA ASP A 264 21.45 32.24 15.61
C ASP A 264 21.32 30.72 15.60
N LYS A 265 20.38 30.22 14.79
CA LYS A 265 20.26 28.80 14.50
C LYS A 265 21.27 28.44 13.40
N PRO A 266 21.66 27.17 13.22
CA PRO A 266 22.35 26.75 12.01
C PRO A 266 21.43 26.80 10.78
N VAL A 267 22.02 26.90 9.60
CA VAL A 267 21.33 26.72 8.31
C VAL A 267 21.14 25.22 8.08
N THR A 268 19.92 24.81 7.72
CA THR A 268 19.59 23.40 7.38
C THR A 268 18.62 23.36 6.20
N LEU A 269 18.47 22.20 5.56
CA LEU A 269 17.48 22.02 4.49
C LEU A 269 16.03 22.21 5.01
N MET A 270 15.74 21.83 6.25
CA MET A 270 14.45 22.09 6.90
C MET A 270 14.21 23.60 7.07
N ASP A 271 15.26 24.37 7.37
CA ASP A 271 15.12 25.82 7.48
C ASP A 271 14.79 26.45 6.13
N LEU A 272 15.51 26.07 5.07
CA LEU A 272 15.23 26.47 3.69
C LEU A 272 13.77 26.16 3.30
N ALA A 273 13.27 24.96 3.63
CA ALA A 273 11.91 24.55 3.32
C ALA A 273 10.82 25.30 4.12
N THR A 274 11.13 25.79 5.32
CA THR A 274 10.11 26.32 6.26
C THR A 274 10.17 27.83 6.48
N ILE A 275 11.23 28.51 6.03
CA ILE A 275 11.45 29.93 6.29
C ILE A 275 10.34 30.82 5.70
N GLY A 276 9.81 30.46 4.52
CA GLY A 276 8.72 31.22 3.87
C GLY A 276 7.46 31.26 4.73
N VAL A 277 7.08 30.14 5.34
CA VAL A 277 5.93 30.07 6.26
C VAL A 277 6.16 30.97 7.48
N LYS A 278 7.36 30.96 8.06
CA LYS A 278 7.70 31.83 9.20
C LYS A 278 7.64 33.31 8.84
N ALA A 279 8.12 33.68 7.65
CA ALA A 279 8.07 35.06 7.15
C ALA A 279 6.62 35.54 6.93
N LEU A 280 5.81 34.72 6.26
CA LEU A 280 4.41 35.02 6.01
C LEU A 280 3.61 35.18 7.32
N LYS A 281 3.86 34.31 8.32
CA LYS A 281 3.30 34.45 9.66
C LYS A 281 3.66 35.78 10.31
N GLN A 282 4.94 36.15 10.32
CA GLN A 282 5.37 37.44 10.91
C GLN A 282 4.79 38.66 10.20
N SER A 283 4.58 38.57 8.90
CA SER A 283 3.95 39.64 8.10
C SER A 283 2.42 39.70 8.23
N GLY A 284 1.79 38.80 9.00
CA GLY A 284 0.33 38.74 9.16
C GLY A 284 -0.42 38.31 7.90
N ARG A 285 0.25 37.60 6.98
CA ARG A 285 -0.29 37.16 5.68
C ARG A 285 -0.83 35.73 5.70
N LEU A 286 -0.83 35.08 6.86
CA LEU A 286 -1.10 33.65 7.02
C LEU A 286 -2.18 33.43 8.10
N ASN A 287 -3.24 34.24 8.05
CA ASN A 287 -4.30 34.29 9.07
C ASN A 287 -5.26 33.10 9.02
N ASP A 288 -5.37 32.46 7.86
CA ASP A 288 -6.27 31.34 7.63
C ASP A 288 -5.63 29.99 7.99
N LEU A 289 -4.34 29.96 8.35
CA LEU A 289 -3.75 28.71 8.85
C LEU A 289 -4.33 28.39 10.21
N ASP A 290 -4.78 27.14 10.35
CA ASP A 290 -5.17 26.60 11.63
C ASP A 290 -3.92 26.18 12.43
N GLU A 291 -3.80 26.70 13.65
CA GLU A 291 -2.73 26.38 14.58
C GLU A 291 -3.33 25.68 15.79
N SER A 292 -2.98 24.42 15.98
CA SER A 292 -3.40 23.61 17.12
C SER A 292 -2.19 22.94 17.77
N GLU A 293 -2.39 22.36 18.96
CA GLU A 293 -1.38 21.49 19.59
C GLU A 293 -1.23 20.15 18.88
N GLU A 294 -2.15 19.81 17.97
CA GLU A 294 -2.11 18.59 17.18
C GLU A 294 -1.15 18.73 16.00
N ILE A 295 -0.44 17.64 15.68
CA ILE A 295 0.40 17.56 14.49
C ILE A 295 -0.51 17.35 13.29
N ASN A 296 -1.12 18.43 12.81
CA ASN A 296 -2.01 18.40 11.67
C ASN A 296 -1.24 18.52 10.36
N ALA A 297 -1.79 17.95 9.29
CA ALA A 297 -1.41 18.31 7.93
C ALA A 297 -1.71 19.82 7.68
N CYS A 298 -1.33 20.37 6.53
CA CYS A 298 -1.64 21.76 6.22
C CYS A 298 -3.16 21.98 6.30
N SER A 299 -3.59 22.78 7.29
CA SER A 299 -5.00 22.97 7.63
C SER A 299 -5.34 24.44 7.45
N VAL A 300 -6.29 24.73 6.56
CA VAL A 300 -6.67 26.09 6.20
C VAL A 300 -8.13 26.32 6.54
N LYS A 301 -8.42 27.35 7.32
CA LYS A 301 -9.76 27.84 7.63
C LYS A 301 -10.38 28.41 6.37
N ILE A 302 -11.53 27.89 5.99
CA ILE A 302 -12.28 28.36 4.82
C ILE A 302 -13.74 28.56 5.19
N LYS A 303 -14.42 29.41 4.41
CA LYS A 303 -15.87 29.52 4.42
C LYS A 303 -16.42 28.67 3.28
N ALA A 304 -17.29 27.72 3.61
CA ALA A 304 -17.96 26.87 2.63
C ALA A 304 -19.46 27.19 2.58
N ASP A 305 -20.03 27.19 1.38
CA ASP A 305 -21.48 27.30 1.18
C ASP A 305 -22.11 25.90 1.28
N ILE A 306 -22.92 25.68 2.31
CA ILE A 306 -23.71 24.48 2.55
C ILE A 306 -25.19 24.88 2.45
N ASP A 307 -25.83 24.49 1.36
CA ASP A 307 -27.25 24.77 1.10
C ASP A 307 -27.65 26.27 1.21
N GLY A 308 -26.79 27.16 0.73
CA GLY A 308 -26.99 28.61 0.76
C GLY A 308 -26.60 29.26 2.09
N LYS A 309 -25.94 28.53 2.99
CA LYS A 309 -25.44 29.03 4.27
C LYS A 309 -23.92 28.96 4.31
N GLU A 310 -23.31 30.06 4.71
CA GLU A 310 -21.86 30.14 4.89
C GLU A 310 -21.47 29.53 6.25
N GLU A 311 -20.66 28.48 6.22
CA GLU A 311 -20.18 27.74 7.40
C GLU A 311 -18.64 27.77 7.48
N ASP A 312 -18.10 27.65 8.70
CA ASP A 312 -16.66 27.53 8.97
C ASP A 312 -16.18 26.09 8.81
N TRP A 313 -15.19 25.87 7.95
CA TRP A 313 -14.62 24.56 7.66
C TRP A 313 -13.09 24.59 7.67
N LEU A 314 -12.49 23.42 7.85
CA LEU A 314 -11.04 23.22 7.68
C LEU A 314 -10.79 22.44 6.38
N LEU A 315 -10.03 23.04 5.48
CA LEU A 315 -9.48 22.39 4.30
C LEU A 315 -8.15 21.73 4.66
N MET A 316 -8.13 20.40 4.62
CA MET A 316 -6.92 19.62 4.83
C MET A 316 -6.20 19.43 3.50
N PHE A 317 -5.00 19.97 3.39
CA PHE A 317 -4.14 19.81 2.22
C PHE A 317 -2.91 18.96 2.57
N LYS A 318 -2.68 17.94 1.75
CA LYS A 318 -1.47 17.11 1.80
C LYS A 318 -1.00 16.89 0.36
N ASN A 319 0.25 17.23 0.12
CA ASN A 319 1.02 16.80 -1.06
C ASN A 319 2.02 15.76 -0.58
#